data_AF-A0A2S4L055-F1
#
_entry.id   AF-A0A2S4L055-F1
#
_cell.length_a   1.000
_cell.length_b   1.000
_cell.length_c   1.000
_cell.angle_alpha   90.00
_cell.angle_beta   90.00
_cell.angle_gamma   90.00
#
_symmetry.space_group_name_H-M   'P 1'
#
loop_
_entity.id
_entity.type
_entity.pdbx_description
1 polymer ?
#
loop_
_entity_poly.entity_id
_entity_poly.type
_entity_poly.pdbx_seq_one_letter_code
_entity_poly.pdbx_strand_id
1 'polypeptide(L)'
;RQALRRLYGDRAVFWDKNRPATTHALLRTLKDAARAQDSLTGLRALVVGMPNVGKSTLLNALRNAGSPGRKAKAARTGDQAGVTRRVGTSVRVVESEEKGGVAAGVFVLDTPGIFQPYVDDGETMVKVALAHGIKKGLIPDELLADYLLFRMNRWDPRLYARYCEPTNDVNDFLTAVAARDGKLKTGGLPNWQDAAARVLSQWRDGRLGRYVLDELRDDDIRAHELLLQQPLLSLHQAKKMQKEERKKEKTRS
;
A
#
# COMPACT_ATOMS: atom_id res chain seq x y z
N ARG A 1 9.50 -9.79 -5.53
CA ARG A 1 10.69 -8.90 -5.39
C ARG A 1 11.53 -8.83 -6.66
N GLN A 2 11.92 -9.96 -7.24
CA GLN A 2 12.70 -9.99 -8.49
C GLN A 2 11.99 -9.27 -9.64
N ALA A 3 10.69 -9.50 -9.84
CA ALA A 3 9.88 -8.79 -10.84
C ALA A 3 9.97 -7.25 -10.73
N LEU A 4 9.77 -6.68 -9.53
CA LEU A 4 9.86 -5.23 -9.33
C LEU A 4 11.28 -4.69 -9.54
N ARG A 5 12.32 -5.45 -9.20
CA ARG A 5 13.71 -5.08 -9.50
C ARG A 5 13.99 -5.10 -11.00
N ARG A 6 13.44 -6.08 -11.73
CA ARG A 6 13.54 -6.13 -13.20
C ARG A 6 12.89 -4.90 -13.85
N LEU A 7 11.72 -4.48 -13.35
CA LEU A 7 10.98 -3.35 -13.92
C LEU A 7 11.57 -1.98 -13.57
N TYR A 8 12.03 -1.80 -12.34
CA TYR A 8 12.39 -0.47 -11.82
C TYR A 8 13.88 -0.31 -11.49
N GLY A 9 14.66 -1.40 -11.53
CA GLY A 9 16.07 -1.41 -11.13
C GLY A 9 16.25 -0.95 -9.69
N ASP A 10 17.26 -0.13 -9.45
CA ASP A 10 17.57 0.45 -8.14
C ASP A 10 16.52 1.46 -7.64
N ARG A 11 15.56 1.84 -8.49
CA ARG A 11 14.42 2.67 -8.08
C ARG A 11 13.40 1.89 -7.25
N ALA A 12 13.42 0.55 -7.28
CA ALA A 12 12.58 -0.27 -6.41
C ALA A 12 13.23 -0.54 -5.05
N VAL A 13 12.72 0.10 -4.00
CA VAL A 13 13.16 -0.10 -2.62
C VAL A 13 12.11 -0.88 -1.83
N PHE A 14 12.56 -1.90 -1.10
CA PHE A 14 11.72 -2.66 -0.15
C PHE A 14 11.98 -2.17 1.27
N TRP A 15 10.99 -1.49 1.84
CA TRP A 15 11.07 -0.93 3.18
C TRP A 15 10.20 -1.71 4.17
N ASP A 16 10.70 -1.89 5.39
CA ASP A 16 9.97 -2.51 6.50
C ASP A 16 10.12 -1.63 7.75
N LYS A 17 8.99 -1.11 8.27
CA LYS A 17 8.96 -0.25 9.46
C LYS A 17 9.62 -0.89 10.70
N ASN A 18 9.66 -2.22 10.76
CA ASN A 18 10.23 -2.97 11.88
C ASN A 18 11.72 -3.31 11.67
N ARG A 19 12.32 -2.94 10.53
CA ARG A 19 13.73 -3.17 10.23
C ARG A 19 14.45 -1.83 10.05
N PRO A 20 15.07 -1.28 11.10
CA PRO A 20 15.75 0.02 11.04
C PRO A 20 16.74 0.14 9.87
N ALA A 21 17.46 -0.94 9.55
CA ALA A 21 18.39 -0.97 8.41
C ALA A 21 17.74 -0.57 7.08
N THR A 22 16.48 -0.94 6.83
CA THR A 22 15.77 -0.58 5.59
C THR A 22 15.40 0.90 5.54
N THR A 23 15.10 1.52 6.70
CA THR A 23 14.88 2.97 6.81
C THR A 23 16.17 3.74 6.54
N HIS A 24 17.29 3.29 7.11
CA HIS A 24 18.60 3.92 6.88
C HIS A 24 19.06 3.79 5.43
N ALA A 25 18.82 2.64 4.78
CA ALA A 25 19.09 2.46 3.36
C ALA A 25 18.30 3.46 2.50
N LEU A 26 17.00 3.65 2.79
CA LEU A 26 16.19 4.63 2.08
C LEU A 26 16.63 6.08 2.36
N LEU A 27 17.02 6.41 3.59
CA LEU A 27 17.61 7.71 3.92
C LEU A 27 18.90 7.98 3.15
N ARG A 28 19.76 6.96 2.99
CA ARG A 28 20.97 7.08 2.18
C ARG A 28 20.62 7.40 0.72
N THR A 29 19.67 6.68 0.12
CA THR A 29 19.20 6.99 -1.25
C THR A 29 18.68 8.43 -1.37
N LEU A 30 17.93 8.91 -0.38
CA LEU A 30 17.44 10.30 -0.37
C LEU A 30 18.57 11.32 -0.23
N LYS A 31 19.60 11.03 0.58
CA LYS A 31 20.80 11.87 0.70
C LYS A 31 21.57 11.92 -0.61
N ASP A 32 21.81 10.77 -1.23
CA ASP A 32 22.54 10.67 -2.49
C ASP A 32 21.78 11.42 -3.61
N ALA A 33 20.46 11.30 -3.66
CA ALA A 33 19.62 12.07 -4.58
C ALA A 33 19.66 13.59 -4.30
N ALA A 34 19.66 14.01 -3.04
CA ALA A 34 19.76 15.41 -2.68
C ALA A 34 21.11 16.02 -3.09
N ARG A 35 22.20 15.27 -2.90
CA ARG A 35 23.55 15.65 -3.35
C ARG A 35 23.65 15.76 -4.86
N ALA A 36 23.05 14.83 -5.58
CA ALA A 36 23.02 14.87 -7.04
C ALA A 36 22.18 16.04 -7.59
N GLN A 37 21.13 16.46 -6.86
CA GLN A 37 20.31 17.61 -7.25
C GLN A 37 21.01 18.95 -6.98
N ASP A 38 21.88 19.03 -5.96
CA ASP A 38 22.64 20.22 -5.56
C ASP A 38 21.82 21.53 -5.48
N SER A 39 20.63 21.43 -4.88
CA SER A 39 19.67 22.53 -4.79
C SER A 39 19.92 23.37 -3.53
N LEU A 40 20.01 24.69 -3.70
CA LEU A 40 20.05 25.67 -2.59
C LEU A 40 18.84 25.58 -1.66
N THR A 41 17.71 25.05 -2.14
CA THR A 41 16.49 24.87 -1.35
C THR A 41 16.30 23.43 -0.84
N GLY A 42 17.29 22.56 -1.10
CA GLY A 42 17.27 21.15 -0.73
C GLY A 42 16.39 20.30 -1.64
N LEU A 43 16.24 19.02 -1.27
CA LEU A 43 15.38 18.05 -1.96
C LEU A 43 13.98 18.08 -1.35
N ARG A 44 12.95 18.18 -2.20
CA ARG A 44 11.54 18.02 -1.79
C ARG A 44 10.98 16.76 -2.43
N ALA A 45 10.57 15.81 -1.59
CA ALA A 45 9.95 14.56 -2.00
C ALA A 45 8.48 14.51 -1.60
N LEU A 46 7.65 13.93 -2.45
CA LEU A 46 6.23 13.69 -2.22
C LEU A 46 5.98 12.19 -2.04
N VAL A 47 5.30 11.79 -0.97
CA VAL A 47 4.87 10.40 -0.78
C VAL A 47 3.42 10.27 -1.24
N VAL A 48 3.21 9.50 -2.31
CA VAL A 48 1.89 9.26 -2.92
C VAL A 48 1.50 7.78 -2.83
N GLY A 49 0.21 7.50 -2.86
CA GLY A 49 -0.32 6.14 -2.88
C GLY A 49 -1.70 6.01 -2.22
N MET A 50 -2.30 4.83 -2.36
CA MET A 50 -3.62 4.48 -1.83
C MET A 50 -3.73 4.73 -0.31
N PRO A 51 -4.95 4.88 0.25
CA PRO A 51 -5.15 4.87 1.70
C PRO A 51 -4.49 3.65 2.37
N ASN A 52 -4.05 3.81 3.62
CA ASN A 52 -3.54 2.74 4.48
C ASN A 52 -2.28 1.98 4.03
N VAL A 53 -1.64 2.33 2.91
CA VAL A 53 -0.36 1.73 2.46
C VAL A 53 0.86 2.09 3.33
N GLY A 54 0.69 2.91 4.37
CA GLY A 54 1.76 3.25 5.31
C GLY A 54 2.53 4.55 5.01
N LYS A 55 2.01 5.45 4.17
CA LYS A 55 2.65 6.74 3.81
C LYS A 55 3.08 7.57 5.02
N SER A 56 2.15 7.84 5.94
CA SER A 56 2.42 8.59 7.18
C SER A 56 3.38 7.86 8.12
N THR A 57 3.33 6.52 8.13
CA THR A 57 4.25 5.68 8.89
C THR A 57 5.67 5.79 8.34
N LEU A 58 5.82 5.77 7.01
CA LEU A 58 7.09 5.98 6.32
C LEU A 58 7.68 7.37 6.64
N LEU A 59 6.87 8.43 6.52
CA LEU A 59 7.30 9.79 6.87
C LEU A 59 7.85 9.86 8.30
N ASN A 60 7.08 9.33 9.27
CA ASN A 60 7.50 9.34 10.67
C ASN A 60 8.77 8.52 10.92
N ALA A 61 8.92 7.38 10.25
CA ALA A 61 10.13 6.56 10.34
C ALA A 61 11.37 7.28 9.78
N LEU A 62 11.24 7.92 8.61
CA LEU A 62 12.31 8.71 8.00
C LEU A 62 12.70 9.89 8.89
N ARG A 63 11.72 10.64 9.42
CA ARG A 63 11.98 11.77 10.34
C ARG A 63 12.72 11.33 11.59
N ASN A 64 12.30 10.22 12.20
CA ASN A 64 12.90 9.74 13.45
C ASN A 64 14.33 9.23 13.24
N ALA A 65 14.64 8.65 12.09
CA ALA A 65 15.97 8.11 11.80
C ALA A 65 16.94 9.14 11.21
N GLY A 66 16.46 10.11 10.43
CA GLY A 66 17.30 11.07 9.71
C GLY A 66 17.55 12.40 10.44
N SER A 67 16.89 12.64 11.56
CA SER A 67 17.06 13.85 12.37
C SER A 67 17.55 13.51 13.78
N PRO A 68 18.54 14.25 14.34
CA PRO A 68 18.97 14.08 15.72
C PRO A 68 17.85 14.37 16.73
N GLY A 69 17.83 13.61 17.83
CA GLY A 69 16.93 13.83 18.97
C GLY A 69 15.56 13.16 18.86
N ARG A 70 14.83 13.09 19.98
CA ARG A 70 13.49 12.48 20.05
C ARG A 70 12.45 13.46 19.50
N LYS A 71 12.02 13.27 18.25
CA LYS A 71 10.98 14.12 17.63
C LYS A 71 9.57 13.53 17.85
N ALA A 72 8.60 14.41 18.11
CA ALA A 72 7.19 14.05 18.09
C ALA A 72 6.76 13.60 16.67
N LYS A 73 5.74 12.73 16.59
CA LYS A 73 5.17 12.27 15.31
C LYS A 73 4.70 13.48 14.49
N ALA A 74 5.12 13.54 13.22
CA ALA A 74 4.76 14.62 12.31
C ALA A 74 3.38 14.40 11.66
N ALA A 75 3.05 13.14 11.38
CA ALA A 75 1.78 12.75 10.78
C ALA A 75 1.02 11.78 11.68
N ARG A 76 -0.30 11.93 11.72
CA ARG A 76 -1.19 10.98 12.43
C ARG A 76 -1.18 9.65 11.69
N THR A 77 -1.09 8.55 12.44
CA THR A 77 -1.10 7.18 11.90
C THR A 77 -2.28 6.44 12.48
N GLY A 78 -2.99 5.65 11.67
CA GLY A 78 -4.05 4.75 12.11
C GLY A 78 -4.50 3.86 10.97
N ASP A 79 -5.19 2.77 11.32
CA ASP A 79 -5.55 1.71 10.37
C ASP A 79 -6.86 2.00 9.60
N GLN A 80 -7.47 3.16 9.86
CA GLN A 80 -8.69 3.62 9.18
C GLN A 80 -8.33 4.50 7.97
N ALA A 81 -8.98 4.24 6.84
CA ALA A 81 -8.83 5.08 5.65
C ALA A 81 -9.23 6.54 5.96
N GLY A 82 -8.47 7.50 5.45
CA GLY A 82 -8.77 8.93 5.62
C GLY A 82 -8.24 9.57 6.91
N VAL A 83 -7.29 8.94 7.61
CA VAL A 83 -6.60 9.58 8.77
C VAL A 83 -5.86 10.86 8.37
N THR A 84 -5.21 10.87 7.20
CA THR A 84 -4.59 12.06 6.61
C THR A 84 -5.63 12.79 5.78
N ARG A 85 -6.23 13.85 6.34
CA ARG A 85 -7.34 14.61 5.71
C ARG A 85 -6.90 15.86 4.93
N ARG A 86 -5.69 16.36 5.15
CA ARG A 86 -5.13 17.52 4.47
C ARG A 86 -3.67 17.24 4.12
N VAL A 87 -3.22 17.79 2.99
CA VAL A 87 -1.79 17.85 2.68
C VAL A 87 -1.15 18.72 3.76
N GLY A 88 -0.21 18.14 4.50
CA GLY A 88 0.47 18.83 5.59
C GLY A 88 1.48 19.86 5.09
N THR A 89 2.24 20.45 6.01
CA THR A 89 3.46 21.18 5.63
C THR A 89 4.58 20.19 5.33
N SER A 90 5.55 20.59 4.50
CA SER A 90 6.72 19.77 4.20
C SER A 90 7.53 19.52 5.47
N VAL A 91 7.81 18.26 5.79
CA VAL A 91 8.51 17.85 7.00
C VAL A 91 9.96 17.54 6.67
N ARG A 92 10.90 18.21 7.34
CA ARG A 92 12.32 17.90 7.20
C ARG A 92 12.62 16.53 7.81
N VAL A 93 13.21 15.64 7.03
CA VAL A 93 13.60 14.29 7.45
C VAL A 93 15.11 14.10 7.53
N VAL A 94 15.89 14.88 6.76
CA VAL A 94 17.35 14.95 6.84
C VAL A 94 17.74 16.41 7.05
N GLU A 95 18.59 16.66 8.06
CA GLU A 95 19.10 18.01 8.34
C GLU A 95 20.08 18.51 7.27
N SER A 96 20.31 19.82 7.23
CA SER A 96 21.32 20.42 6.37
C SER A 96 22.72 19.96 6.80
N GLU A 97 23.57 19.63 5.83
CA GLU A 97 25.00 19.37 6.05
C GLU A 97 25.79 20.57 5.51
N GLU A 98 26.62 21.21 6.35
CA GLU A 98 27.45 22.37 5.95
C GLU A 98 28.53 22.02 4.90
N LYS A 99 28.85 20.73 4.72
CA LYS A 99 29.83 20.22 3.75
C LYS A 99 29.21 19.11 2.90
N GLY A 100 29.18 19.28 1.58
CA GLY A 100 28.94 18.18 0.64
C GLY A 100 27.53 18.03 0.04
N GLY A 101 26.85 19.13 -0.32
CA GLY A 101 25.74 19.08 -1.30
C GLY A 101 24.34 18.78 -0.77
N VAL A 102 24.12 18.70 0.55
CA VAL A 102 22.76 18.66 1.15
C VAL A 102 22.45 20.02 1.80
N ALA A 103 22.63 21.10 1.05
CA ALA A 103 22.71 22.47 1.58
C ALA A 103 21.50 22.92 2.44
N ALA A 104 20.30 22.39 2.17
CA ALA A 104 19.10 22.71 2.96
C ALA A 104 18.37 21.49 3.55
N GLY A 105 18.95 20.29 3.46
CA GLY A 105 18.31 19.05 3.94
C GLY A 105 17.35 18.39 2.94
N VAL A 106 16.63 17.38 3.41
CA VAL A 106 15.57 16.68 2.67
C VAL A 106 14.23 16.92 3.35
N PHE A 107 13.24 17.35 2.58
CA PHE A 107 11.86 17.56 3.02
C PHE A 107 10.94 16.56 2.36
N VAL A 108 10.06 15.95 3.15
CA VAL A 108 9.08 14.98 2.69
C VAL A 108 7.68 15.50 2.99
N LEU A 109 6.81 15.45 1.99
CA LEU A 109 5.41 15.80 2.09
C LEU A 109 4.55 14.53 2.07
N ASP A 110 3.74 14.33 3.11
CA ASP A 110 2.75 13.26 3.18
C ASP A 110 1.41 13.75 2.61
N THR A 111 0.85 12.98 1.69
CA THR A 111 -0.45 13.30 1.07
C THR A 111 -1.56 12.44 1.64
N PRO A 112 -2.82 12.92 1.63
CA PRO A 112 -3.98 12.05 1.74
C PRO A 112 -3.85 10.86 0.78
N GLY A 113 -4.37 9.70 1.20
CA GLY A 113 -4.44 8.56 0.30
C GLY A 113 -5.41 8.85 -0.83
N ILE A 114 -4.94 8.70 -2.07
CA ILE A 114 -5.78 8.88 -3.26
C ILE A 114 -6.31 7.50 -3.61
N PHE A 115 -7.64 7.33 -3.50
CA PHE A 115 -8.28 6.11 -3.98
C PHE A 115 -8.46 6.21 -5.50
N GLN A 116 -8.18 5.13 -6.23
CA GLN A 116 -8.47 5.08 -7.65
C GLN A 116 -9.99 5.12 -7.84
N PRO A 117 -10.55 6.12 -8.56
CA PRO A 117 -12.00 6.34 -8.59
C PRO A 117 -12.80 5.21 -9.25
N TYR A 118 -12.13 4.35 -10.03
CA TYR A 118 -12.74 3.18 -10.65
C TYR A 118 -11.73 2.04 -10.65
N VAL A 119 -12.12 0.91 -10.05
CA VAL A 119 -11.41 -0.36 -10.11
C VAL A 119 -12.31 -1.31 -10.88
N ASP A 120 -11.98 -1.54 -12.15
CA ASP A 120 -12.79 -2.26 -13.13
C ASP A 120 -12.94 -3.75 -12.77
N ASP A 121 -12.01 -4.27 -11.97
CA ASP A 121 -11.91 -5.68 -11.61
C ASP A 121 -12.35 -5.93 -10.15
N GLY A 122 -13.38 -6.75 -9.98
CA GLY A 122 -13.90 -7.14 -8.67
C GLY A 122 -12.87 -7.91 -7.84
N GLU A 123 -12.01 -8.71 -8.47
CA GLU A 123 -10.97 -9.45 -7.75
C GLU A 123 -9.94 -8.49 -7.14
N THR A 124 -9.51 -7.48 -7.90
CA THR A 124 -8.63 -6.40 -7.42
C THR A 124 -9.24 -5.68 -6.22
N MET A 125 -10.54 -5.39 -6.23
CA MET A 125 -11.22 -4.78 -5.08
C MET A 125 -11.17 -5.66 -3.82
N VAL A 126 -11.37 -6.97 -3.96
CA VAL A 126 -11.26 -7.93 -2.85
C VAL A 126 -9.82 -8.00 -2.33
N LYS A 127 -8.82 -8.04 -3.20
CA LYS A 127 -7.39 -8.04 -2.82
C LYS A 127 -7.01 -6.76 -2.05
N VAL A 128 -7.46 -5.59 -2.53
CA VAL A 128 -7.25 -4.30 -1.85
C VAL A 128 -7.94 -4.30 -0.47
N ALA A 129 -9.13 -4.87 -0.34
CA ALA A 129 -9.84 -5.00 0.93
C ALA A 129 -9.11 -5.88 1.95
N LEU A 130 -8.56 -7.01 1.50
CA LEU A 130 -7.73 -7.89 2.32
C LEU A 130 -6.46 -7.19 2.79
N ALA A 131 -5.89 -6.30 1.98
CA ALA A 131 -4.69 -5.51 2.29
C ALA A 131 -4.97 -4.19 3.08
N HIS A 132 -6.16 -4.00 3.64
CA HIS A 132 -6.60 -2.77 4.34
C HIS A 132 -6.71 -1.51 3.46
N GLY A 133 -6.74 -1.61 2.13
CA GLY A 133 -6.77 -0.45 1.24
C GLY A 133 -8.12 0.28 1.13
N ILE A 134 -9.21 -0.31 1.64
CA ILE A 134 -10.57 0.28 1.64
C ILE A 134 -11.19 0.37 3.04
N LYS A 135 -12.25 1.17 3.15
CA LYS A 135 -13.08 1.30 4.37
C LYS A 135 -13.76 -0.03 4.71
N LYS A 136 -13.81 -0.37 5.99
CA LYS A 136 -14.55 -1.55 6.50
C LYS A 136 -16.03 -1.48 6.11
N GLY A 137 -16.62 -2.64 5.85
CA GLY A 137 -18.05 -2.80 5.53
C GLY A 137 -18.44 -2.51 4.08
N LEU A 138 -17.48 -2.18 3.20
CA LEU A 138 -17.78 -2.06 1.76
C LEU A 138 -17.97 -3.43 1.09
N ILE A 139 -17.26 -4.45 1.58
CA ILE A 139 -17.41 -5.86 1.19
C ILE A 139 -17.67 -6.63 2.49
N PRO A 140 -18.71 -7.50 2.53
CA PRO A 140 -18.95 -8.40 3.67
C PRO A 140 -17.70 -9.19 4.06
N ASP A 141 -17.44 -9.28 5.36
CA ASP A 141 -16.23 -9.93 5.88
C ASP A 141 -16.22 -11.44 5.54
N GLU A 142 -17.40 -12.06 5.45
CA GLU A 142 -17.57 -13.46 5.05
C GLU A 142 -17.09 -13.71 3.62
N LEU A 143 -17.41 -12.81 2.68
CA LEU A 143 -16.92 -12.90 1.29
C LEU A 143 -15.41 -12.70 1.19
N LEU A 144 -14.86 -11.79 2.00
CA LEU A 144 -13.41 -11.61 2.08
C LEU A 144 -12.73 -12.86 2.67
N ALA A 145 -13.34 -13.49 3.68
CA ALA A 145 -12.85 -14.72 4.28
C ALA A 145 -12.92 -15.89 3.30
N ASP A 146 -13.97 -15.99 2.49
CA ASP A 146 -14.12 -17.00 1.43
C ASP A 146 -13.01 -16.87 0.38
N TYR A 147 -12.84 -15.68 -0.19
CA TYR A 147 -11.75 -15.45 -1.13
C TYR A 147 -10.37 -15.73 -0.50
N LEU A 148 -10.17 -15.35 0.76
CA LEU A 148 -8.93 -15.66 1.47
C LEU A 148 -8.74 -17.17 1.66
N LEU A 149 -9.79 -17.93 1.97
CA LEU A 149 -9.75 -19.40 2.06
C LEU A 149 -9.32 -20.01 0.73
N PHE A 150 -9.93 -19.57 -0.39
CA PHE A 150 -9.51 -19.95 -1.73
C PHE A 150 -8.01 -19.71 -1.96
N ARG A 151 -7.50 -18.54 -1.56
CA ARG A 151 -6.07 -18.21 -1.69
C ARG A 151 -5.19 -19.08 -0.78
N MET A 152 -5.59 -19.31 0.46
CA MET A 152 -4.88 -20.19 1.39
C MET A 152 -4.79 -21.62 0.85
N ASN A 153 -5.86 -22.15 0.24
CA ASN A 153 -5.85 -23.46 -0.40
C ASN A 153 -4.85 -23.55 -1.56
N ARG A 154 -4.71 -22.48 -2.35
CA ARG A 154 -3.72 -22.42 -3.43
C ARG A 154 -2.28 -22.24 -2.95
N TRP A 155 -2.07 -21.63 -1.78
CA TRP A 155 -0.73 -21.44 -1.22
C TRP A 155 -0.28 -22.66 -0.41
N ASP A 156 -1.01 -22.97 0.64
CA ASP A 156 -0.80 -24.12 1.52
C ASP A 156 -2.03 -24.23 2.46
N PRO A 157 -2.87 -25.27 2.35
CA PRO A 157 -4.03 -25.42 3.23
C PRO A 157 -3.65 -25.61 4.71
N ARG A 158 -2.38 -25.94 5.03
CA ARG A 158 -1.90 -26.03 6.41
C ARG A 158 -1.96 -24.70 7.17
N LEU A 159 -2.07 -23.57 6.47
CA LEU A 159 -2.20 -22.24 7.05
C LEU A 159 -3.37 -22.11 8.04
N TYR A 160 -4.43 -22.88 7.83
CA TYR A 160 -5.61 -22.91 8.68
C TYR A 160 -5.88 -24.27 9.33
N ALA A 161 -4.95 -25.23 9.25
CA ALA A 161 -5.12 -26.58 9.80
C ALA A 161 -5.42 -26.63 11.31
N ARG A 162 -5.14 -25.52 12.03
CA ARG A 162 -5.55 -25.39 13.43
C ARG A 162 -7.09 -25.31 13.59
N TYR A 163 -7.82 -24.88 12.58
CA TYR A 163 -9.27 -24.75 12.64
C TYR A 163 -9.96 -26.03 12.19
N CYS A 164 -9.61 -26.53 11.01
CA CYS A 164 -10.24 -27.70 10.41
C CYS A 164 -9.31 -28.35 9.39
N GLU A 165 -9.69 -29.55 8.93
CA GLU A 165 -9.13 -30.15 7.73
C GLU A 165 -9.38 -29.27 6.49
N PRO A 166 -8.60 -29.45 5.41
CA PRO A 166 -8.76 -28.63 4.22
C PRO A 166 -10.18 -28.67 3.66
N THR A 167 -10.76 -27.50 3.38
CA THR A 167 -12.12 -27.36 2.86
C THR A 167 -12.21 -26.22 1.83
N ASN A 168 -13.20 -26.32 0.94
CA ASN A 168 -13.60 -25.25 0.02
C ASN A 168 -14.94 -24.61 0.44
N ASP A 169 -15.54 -25.05 1.55
CA ASP A 169 -16.74 -24.42 2.12
C ASP A 169 -16.35 -23.41 3.20
N VAL A 170 -16.61 -22.14 2.92
CA VAL A 170 -16.34 -21.05 3.87
C VAL A 170 -17.17 -21.19 5.16
N ASN A 171 -18.37 -21.78 5.11
CA ASN A 171 -19.21 -21.94 6.29
C ASN A 171 -18.63 -22.97 7.25
N ASP A 172 -18.08 -24.08 6.73
CA ASP A 172 -17.37 -25.08 7.55
C ASP A 172 -16.15 -24.45 8.21
N PHE A 173 -15.36 -23.72 7.41
CA PHE A 173 -14.18 -23.01 7.91
C PHE A 173 -14.53 -21.98 8.99
N LEU A 174 -15.52 -21.11 8.76
CA LEU A 174 -15.94 -20.10 9.72
C LEU A 174 -16.61 -20.70 10.95
N THR A 175 -17.30 -21.84 10.82
CA THR A 175 -17.84 -22.60 11.95
C THR A 175 -16.72 -23.15 12.82
N ALA A 176 -15.68 -23.71 12.23
CA ALA A 176 -14.52 -24.21 12.95
C ALA A 176 -13.75 -23.08 13.65
N VAL A 177 -13.59 -21.93 12.99
CA VAL A 177 -13.02 -20.72 13.61
C VAL A 177 -13.89 -20.25 14.79
N ALA A 178 -15.20 -20.20 14.61
CA ALA A 178 -16.13 -19.77 15.65
C ALA A 178 -16.06 -20.65 16.89
N ALA A 179 -16.05 -21.97 16.70
CA ALA A 179 -15.92 -22.93 17.79
C ALA A 179 -14.58 -22.80 18.53
N ARG A 180 -13.47 -22.69 17.79
CA ARG A 180 -12.13 -22.63 18.38
C ARG A 180 -11.80 -21.30 19.06
N ASP A 181 -12.16 -20.18 18.44
CA ASP A 181 -11.82 -18.83 18.93
C ASP A 181 -12.95 -18.19 19.78
N GLY A 182 -13.99 -18.97 20.12
CA GLY A 182 -15.11 -18.55 20.97
C GLY A 182 -15.97 -17.45 20.35
N LYS A 183 -16.17 -17.48 19.03
CA LYS A 183 -17.05 -16.54 18.30
C LYS A 183 -18.43 -17.13 18.14
N LEU A 184 -19.15 -17.25 19.25
CA LEU A 184 -20.49 -17.84 19.31
C LEU A 184 -21.55 -16.80 19.62
N LYS A 185 -22.74 -17.00 19.06
CA LYS A 185 -23.97 -16.28 19.44
C LYS A 185 -24.59 -16.94 20.67
N THR A 186 -25.62 -16.30 21.22
CA THR A 186 -26.49 -16.90 22.25
C THR A 186 -27.00 -18.26 21.79
N GLY A 187 -26.97 -19.26 22.69
CA GLY A 187 -27.36 -20.63 22.36
C GLY A 187 -26.24 -21.49 21.76
N GLY A 188 -24.99 -20.98 21.70
CA GLY A 188 -23.83 -21.75 21.25
C GLY A 188 -23.69 -21.88 19.73
N LEU A 189 -24.54 -21.19 18.96
CA LEU A 189 -24.48 -21.19 17.51
C LEU A 189 -23.27 -20.38 17.01
N PRO A 190 -22.60 -20.79 15.92
CA PRO A 190 -21.50 -20.03 15.33
C PRO A 190 -21.88 -18.59 14.97
N ASN A 191 -21.03 -17.63 15.33
CA ASN A 191 -21.09 -16.27 14.82
C ASN A 191 -20.12 -16.10 13.66
N TRP A 192 -20.57 -16.39 12.44
CA TRP A 192 -19.73 -16.30 11.23
C TRP A 192 -19.19 -14.89 10.96
N GLN A 193 -19.94 -13.85 11.29
CA GLN A 193 -19.50 -12.47 11.11
C GLN A 193 -18.27 -12.15 11.99
N ASP A 194 -18.33 -12.50 13.28
CA ASP A 194 -17.20 -12.31 14.19
C ASP A 194 -16.03 -13.26 13.89
N ALA A 195 -16.33 -14.48 13.42
CA ALA A 195 -15.32 -15.43 12.97
C ALA A 195 -14.59 -14.93 11.73
N ALA A 196 -15.29 -14.39 10.74
CA ALA A 196 -14.72 -13.80 9.54
C ALA A 196 -13.86 -12.59 9.90
N ALA A 197 -14.37 -11.66 10.71
CA ALA A 197 -13.61 -10.52 11.21
C ALA A 197 -12.31 -10.97 11.94
N ARG A 198 -12.39 -12.07 12.70
CA ARG A 198 -11.26 -12.68 13.39
C ARG A 198 -10.22 -13.26 12.42
N VAL A 199 -10.64 -14.00 11.39
CA VAL A 199 -9.73 -14.51 10.34
C VAL A 199 -9.03 -13.36 9.64
N LEU A 200 -9.79 -12.35 9.20
CA LEU A 200 -9.26 -11.18 8.51
C LEU A 200 -8.25 -10.43 9.37
N SER A 201 -8.53 -10.23 10.67
CA SER A 201 -7.57 -9.64 11.60
C SER A 201 -6.27 -10.44 11.68
N GLN A 202 -6.34 -11.77 11.76
CA GLN A 202 -5.14 -12.61 11.81
C GLN A 202 -4.34 -12.58 10.50
N TRP A 203 -5.02 -12.53 9.36
CA TRP A 203 -4.41 -12.32 8.06
C TRP A 203 -3.64 -11.00 8.01
N ARG A 204 -4.30 -9.90 8.37
CA ARG A 204 -3.73 -8.54 8.33
C ARG A 204 -2.55 -8.35 9.29
N ASP A 205 -2.57 -9.05 10.41
CA ASP A 205 -1.47 -9.11 11.37
C ASP A 205 -0.31 -10.02 10.91
N GLY A 206 -0.46 -10.75 9.80
CA GLY A 206 0.51 -11.71 9.30
C GLY A 206 0.60 -13.01 10.11
N ARG A 207 -0.40 -13.30 10.97
CA ARG A 207 -0.46 -14.53 11.78
C ARG A 207 -0.87 -15.76 10.96
N LEU A 208 -1.41 -15.55 9.76
CA LEU A 208 -1.66 -16.59 8.75
C LEU A 208 -0.53 -16.68 7.71
N GLY A 209 0.67 -16.20 8.07
CA GLY A 209 1.81 -16.10 7.17
C GLY A 209 1.86 -14.77 6.42
N ARG A 210 2.87 -14.62 5.56
CA ARG A 210 3.12 -13.40 4.78
C ARG A 210 3.13 -13.74 3.29
N TYR A 211 2.05 -13.37 2.62
CA TYR A 211 1.85 -13.69 1.20
C TYR A 211 1.58 -12.42 0.39
N VAL A 212 1.74 -12.54 -0.92
CA VAL A 212 1.39 -11.50 -1.90
C VAL A 212 0.13 -11.95 -2.62
N LEU A 213 -0.90 -11.11 -2.61
CA LEU A 213 -2.18 -11.41 -3.26
C LEU A 213 -2.12 -11.26 -4.78
N ASP A 214 -1.20 -10.47 -5.30
CA ASP A 214 -0.99 -10.34 -6.74
C ASP A 214 -0.11 -11.47 -7.27
N GLU A 215 -0.62 -12.16 -8.28
CA GLU A 215 0.19 -13.05 -9.10
C GLU A 215 0.84 -12.18 -10.18
N LEU A 216 2.16 -12.02 -10.11
CA LEU A 216 2.91 -11.27 -11.12
C LEU A 216 3.37 -12.26 -12.21
N ARG A 217 2.48 -12.60 -13.14
CA ARG A 217 2.85 -13.46 -14.28
C ARG A 217 3.63 -12.63 -15.30
N ASP A 218 4.37 -13.31 -16.16
CA ASP A 218 5.17 -12.63 -17.18
C ASP A 218 4.30 -11.80 -18.14
N ASP A 219 3.07 -12.23 -18.42
CA ASP A 219 2.10 -11.44 -19.19
C ASP A 219 1.70 -10.13 -18.48
N ASP A 220 1.46 -10.18 -17.16
CA ASP A 220 1.09 -9.00 -16.37
C ASP A 220 2.25 -8.00 -16.34
N ILE A 221 3.50 -8.50 -16.28
CA ILE A 221 4.73 -7.69 -16.35
C ILE A 221 4.86 -7.04 -17.74
N ARG A 222 4.67 -7.80 -18.82
CA ARG A 222 4.72 -7.28 -20.20
C ARG A 222 3.65 -6.21 -20.46
N ALA A 223 2.42 -6.45 -20.02
CA ALA A 223 1.33 -5.49 -20.16
C ALA A 223 1.65 -4.17 -19.44
N HIS A 224 2.24 -4.25 -18.24
CA HIS A 224 2.69 -3.08 -17.50
C HIS A 224 3.84 -2.34 -18.20
N GLU A 225 4.82 -3.06 -18.75
CA GLU A 225 5.91 -2.46 -19.54
C GLU A 225 5.37 -1.70 -20.76
N LEU A 226 4.38 -2.26 -21.47
CA LEU A 226 3.72 -1.58 -22.58
C LEU A 226 3.00 -0.31 -22.13
N LEU A 227 2.30 -0.34 -20.99
CA LEU A 227 1.61 0.82 -20.43
C LEU A 227 2.59 1.92 -19.97
N LEU A 228 3.79 1.57 -19.49
CA LEU A 228 4.83 2.55 -19.18
C LEU A 228 5.38 3.23 -20.44
N GLN A 229 5.46 2.50 -21.56
CA GLN A 229 5.87 3.05 -22.86
C GLN A 229 4.76 3.90 -23.50
N GLN A 230 3.49 3.51 -23.31
CA GLN A 230 2.31 4.18 -23.83
C GLN A 230 1.28 4.39 -22.71
N PRO A 231 1.46 5.43 -21.87
CA PRO A 231 0.54 5.67 -20.77
C PRO A 231 -0.86 5.96 -21.30
N LEU A 232 -1.86 5.27 -20.76
CA LEU A 232 -3.25 5.66 -20.98
C LEU A 232 -3.41 7.11 -20.51
N LEU A 233 -3.84 7.98 -21.42
CA LEU A 233 -4.11 9.37 -21.08
C LEU A 233 -5.20 9.38 -20.01
N SER A 234 -4.92 10.05 -18.88
CA SER A 234 -5.99 10.32 -17.92
C SER A 234 -7.15 11.02 -18.62
N LEU A 235 -8.39 10.83 -18.14
CA LEU A 235 -9.57 11.48 -18.72
C LEU A 235 -9.39 13.01 -18.90
N HIS A 236 -8.64 13.63 -18.00
CA HIS A 236 -8.27 15.05 -18.11
C HIS A 236 -7.23 15.33 -19.20
N GLN A 237 -6.19 14.52 -19.32
CA GLN A 237 -5.18 14.65 -20.37
C GLN A 237 -5.77 14.37 -21.76
N ALA A 238 -6.65 13.36 -21.88
CA ALA A 238 -7.38 13.05 -23.10
C ALA A 238 -8.28 14.21 -23.53
N LYS A 239 -9.08 14.77 -22.60
CA LYS A 239 -9.90 15.97 -22.86
C LYS A 239 -9.06 17.19 -23.24
N LYS A 240 -7.90 17.38 -22.61
CA LYS A 240 -6.99 18.49 -22.92
C LYS A 240 -6.39 18.34 -24.33
N MET A 241 -5.94 17.14 -24.70
CA MET A 241 -5.45 16.85 -26.05
C MET A 241 -6.53 17.08 -27.11
N GLN A 242 -7.75 16.58 -26.91
CA GLN A 242 -8.86 16.83 -27.84
C GLN A 242 -9.16 18.33 -28.01
N LYS A 243 -9.05 19.12 -26.94
CA LYS A 243 -9.24 20.58 -27.01
C LYS A 243 -8.11 21.27 -27.76
N GLU A 244 -6.88 20.78 -27.64
CA GLU A 244 -5.71 21.31 -28.35
C GLU A 244 -5.71 20.92 -29.84
N GLU A 245 -6.13 19.70 -30.17
CA GLU A 245 -6.34 19.24 -31.56
C GLU A 245 -7.38 20.08 -32.28
N ARG A 246 -8.56 20.29 -31.67
CA ARG A 246 -9.61 21.17 -32.21
C ARG A 246 -9.14 22.60 -32.42
N LYS A 247 -8.22 23.10 -31.58
CA LYS A 247 -7.61 24.42 -31.78
C LYS A 247 -6.66 24.43 -32.96
N LYS A 248 -5.81 23.41 -33.11
CA LYS A 248 -4.88 23.28 -34.23
C LYS A 248 -5.61 23.15 -35.57
N GLU A 249 -6.71 22.42 -35.63
CA GLU A 249 -7.57 22.33 -36.82
C GLU A 249 -8.18 23.68 -37.17
N LYS A 250 -8.71 24.42 -36.19
CA LYS A 250 -9.23 25.78 -36.39
C LYS A 250 -8.19 26.82 -36.79
N THR A 251 -6.91 26.57 -36.54
CA THR A 251 -5.81 27.48 -36.92
C THR A 251 -5.22 27.10 -38.28
N ARG A 252 -5.56 25.91 -38.81
CA ARG A 252 -5.17 25.41 -40.13
C ARG A 252 -6.23 25.65 -41.21
N SER A 253 -7.45 25.99 -40.81
CA SER A 253 -8.54 26.47 -41.68
C SER A 253 -8.60 27.99 -41.67
#